data_AF-A0A7V8WH75-F1
#
_entry.id   AF-A0A7V8WH75-F1
#
_cell.length_a   1.000
_cell.length_b   1.000
_cell.length_c   1.000
_cell.angle_alpha   90.00
_cell.angle_beta   90.00
_cell.angle_gamma   90.00
#
_symmetry.space_group_name_H-M   'P 1'
#
loop_
_entity.id
_entity.type
_entity.pdbx_description
1 polymer ?
#
loop_
_entity_poly.entity_id
_entity_poly.type
_entity_poly.pdbx_seq_one_letter_code
_entity_poly.pdbx_strand_id
1 'polypeptide(L)'
;MNAHRKTAIRVVLSIGLMFSAGVAAHGVTEQKVPTTEGGVLRQFQARIDEYMVLHSRLEKESPPLKTADNPAAIRASQKALAEKIRAERPKPVQGAIFTPETRTVFRRRLKALLQGPTGVELRRAMNDDAPSPIPLRVHAEYPPGWPLASVPPAILASLPKLPEDLEYRFVGKAMLLLDVHANLIIDFIPDAIR
;
A
#
# COMPACT_ATOMS: atom_id res chain seq x y z
N MET A 1 75.98 -44.30 2.28
CA MET A 1 75.64 -45.51 3.05
C MET A 1 74.13 -45.71 2.93
N ASN A 2 73.73 -46.85 2.35
CA ASN A 2 72.36 -47.23 2.02
C ASN A 2 71.48 -47.40 3.26
N ALA A 3 70.20 -47.06 3.14
CA ALA A 3 69.12 -47.94 3.62
C ALA A 3 67.79 -47.62 2.92
N HIS A 4 67.18 -48.69 2.43
CA HIS A 4 65.98 -48.77 1.62
C HIS A 4 64.72 -49.04 2.47
N ARG A 5 63.55 -48.60 1.96
CA ARG A 5 62.22 -49.33 1.93
C ARG A 5 61.45 -49.49 3.27
N LYS A 6 60.11 -49.39 3.40
CA LYS A 6 58.91 -49.34 2.52
C LYS A 6 57.64 -48.92 3.31
N THR A 7 56.58 -48.54 2.58
CA THR A 7 55.10 -48.64 2.87
C THR A 7 54.49 -47.61 3.84
N ALA A 8 53.27 -47.05 3.67
CA ALA A 8 52.16 -47.32 2.76
C ALA A 8 51.24 -46.07 2.60
N ILE A 9 50.40 -46.14 1.56
CA ILE A 9 49.40 -45.19 1.07
C ILE A 9 48.33 -44.82 2.12
N ARG A 10 47.91 -43.53 2.13
CA ARG A 10 46.50 -43.07 2.16
C ARG A 10 46.43 -41.55 1.97
N VAL A 11 46.18 -41.12 0.74
CA VAL A 11 45.75 -39.75 0.42
C VAL A 11 44.24 -39.72 0.59
N VAL A 12 43.76 -39.00 1.60
CA VAL A 12 42.35 -38.60 1.70
C VAL A 12 42.30 -37.14 1.25
N LEU A 13 41.73 -36.93 0.06
CA LEU A 13 41.49 -35.61 -0.51
C LEU A 13 40.18 -35.06 0.09
N SER A 14 40.29 -34.22 1.11
CA SER A 14 39.17 -33.48 1.68
C SER A 14 38.87 -32.26 0.81
N ILE A 15 37.78 -32.32 0.03
CA ILE A 15 37.23 -31.16 -0.69
C ILE A 15 36.64 -30.21 0.36
N GLY A 16 37.35 -29.12 0.65
CA GLY A 16 36.84 -28.00 1.42
C GLY A 16 35.88 -27.18 0.55
N LEU A 17 34.59 -27.26 0.85
CA LEU A 17 33.56 -26.43 0.24
C LEU A 17 33.59 -25.05 0.91
N MET A 18 34.27 -24.07 0.31
CA MET A 18 34.18 -22.66 0.71
C MET A 18 32.79 -22.12 0.33
N PHE A 19 31.89 -22.01 1.31
CA PHE A 19 30.70 -21.16 1.19
C PHE A 19 31.15 -19.70 1.32
N SER A 20 31.36 -19.02 0.18
CA SER A 20 31.37 -17.55 0.17
C SER A 20 29.94 -17.08 0.40
N ALA A 21 29.70 -16.48 1.57
CA ALA A 21 28.48 -15.76 1.87
C ALA A 21 28.41 -14.51 0.97
N GLY A 22 27.72 -14.63 -0.16
CA GLY A 22 27.31 -13.49 -0.96
C GLY A 22 26.31 -12.67 -0.15
N VAL A 23 26.72 -11.49 0.31
CA VAL A 23 25.81 -10.45 0.77
C VAL A 23 24.98 -10.05 -0.46
N ALA A 24 23.75 -10.56 -0.54
CA ALA A 24 22.78 -10.10 -1.51
C ALA A 24 22.39 -8.65 -1.13
N ALA A 25 23.10 -7.69 -1.71
CA ALA A 25 22.65 -6.32 -1.81
C ALA A 25 21.26 -6.37 -2.47
N HIS A 26 20.22 -6.07 -1.69
CA HIS A 26 18.89 -5.82 -2.22
C HIS A 26 18.99 -4.58 -3.10
N GLY A 27 19.19 -4.80 -4.40
CA GLY A 27 19.12 -3.75 -5.40
C GLY A 27 17.75 -3.09 -5.28
N VAL A 28 17.75 -1.80 -5.01
CA VAL A 28 16.61 -0.94 -5.32
C VAL A 28 16.39 -1.15 -6.81
N THR A 29 15.36 -1.91 -7.16
CA THR A 29 15.00 -2.11 -8.55
C THR A 29 14.62 -0.73 -9.10
N GLU A 30 15.42 -0.20 -10.03
CA GLU A 30 14.99 0.92 -10.87
C GLU A 30 13.80 0.41 -11.68
N GLN A 31 12.59 0.58 -11.14
CA GLN A 31 11.35 0.34 -11.87
C GLN A 31 11.33 1.34 -13.03
N LYS A 32 11.51 0.84 -14.26
CA LYS A 32 11.37 1.61 -15.49
C LYS A 32 10.06 2.41 -15.45
N VAL A 33 10.16 3.74 -15.53
CA VAL A 33 9.01 4.65 -15.51
C VAL A 33 8.04 4.25 -16.64
N PRO A 34 6.77 3.92 -16.34
CA PRO A 34 5.82 3.53 -17.38
C PRO A 34 5.49 4.70 -18.30
N THR A 35 5.50 4.47 -19.62
CA THR A 35 5.24 5.52 -20.63
C THR A 35 3.78 5.54 -21.11
N THR A 36 2.99 4.52 -20.77
CA THR A 36 1.56 4.42 -21.15
C THR A 36 0.67 4.43 -19.91
N GLU A 37 -0.55 4.92 -20.04
CA GLU A 37 -1.53 4.89 -18.94
C GLU A 37 -1.74 3.46 -18.43
N GLY A 38 -1.90 2.48 -19.33
CA GLY A 38 -2.03 1.07 -18.94
C GLY A 38 -0.82 0.54 -18.18
N GLY A 39 0.39 1.01 -18.50
CA GLY A 39 1.60 0.68 -17.74
C GLY A 39 1.59 1.29 -16.33
N VAL A 40 1.17 2.55 -16.20
CA VAL A 40 1.03 3.23 -14.90
C VAL A 40 0.01 2.51 -14.01
N LEU A 41 -1.13 2.12 -14.57
CA LEU A 41 -2.18 1.42 -13.81
C LEU A 41 -1.75 0.02 -13.37
N ARG A 42 -0.96 -0.70 -14.18
CA ARG A 42 -0.36 -1.98 -13.76
C ARG A 42 0.65 -1.80 -12.61
N GLN A 43 1.46 -0.73 -12.66
CA GLN A 43 2.39 -0.44 -11.56
C GLN A 43 1.64 -0.08 -10.28
N PHE A 44 0.56 0.71 -10.38
CA PHE A 44 -0.33 0.99 -9.26
C PHE A 44 -0.89 -0.31 -8.66
N GLN A 45 -1.42 -1.22 -9.50
CA GLN A 45 -1.94 -2.50 -9.02
C GLN A 45 -0.85 -3.35 -8.34
N ALA A 46 0.34 -3.44 -8.91
CA ALA A 46 1.44 -4.19 -8.29
C ALA A 46 1.82 -3.65 -6.90
N ARG A 47 1.75 -2.32 -6.69
CA ARG A 47 1.99 -1.68 -5.38
C ARG A 47 0.86 -1.95 -4.39
N ILE A 48 -0.38 -2.05 -4.86
CA ILE A 48 -1.52 -2.51 -4.06
C ILE A 48 -1.31 -3.96 -3.65
N ASP A 49 -0.95 -4.84 -4.58
CA ASP A 49 -0.75 -6.26 -4.31
C ASP A 49 0.38 -6.49 -3.30
N GLU A 50 1.51 -5.76 -3.44
CA GLU A 50 2.62 -5.77 -2.48
C GLU A 50 2.16 -5.33 -1.08
N TYR A 51 1.34 -4.28 -1.00
CA TYR A 51 0.74 -3.85 0.27
C TYR A 51 -0.17 -4.93 0.86
N MET A 52 -1.00 -5.57 0.05
CA MET A 52 -1.95 -6.59 0.51
C MET A 52 -1.25 -7.84 1.03
N VAL A 53 -0.11 -8.24 0.46
CA VAL A 53 0.71 -9.34 1.01
C VAL A 53 1.14 -9.05 2.45
N LEU A 54 1.60 -7.83 2.73
CA LEU A 54 1.95 -7.39 4.08
C LEU A 54 0.71 -7.35 4.98
N HIS A 55 -0.35 -6.69 4.53
CA HIS A 55 -1.61 -6.56 5.25
C HIS A 55 -2.16 -7.92 5.68
N SER A 56 -2.38 -8.84 4.75
CA SER A 56 -3.02 -10.12 5.03
C SER A 56 -2.20 -11.02 5.96
N ARG A 57 -0.87 -10.88 5.97
CA ARG A 57 -0.03 -11.56 6.96
C ARG A 57 -0.24 -10.98 8.35
N LEU A 58 -0.15 -9.65 8.48
CA LEU A 58 -0.28 -8.97 9.75
C LEU A 58 -1.69 -9.05 10.35
N GLU A 59 -2.71 -9.08 9.51
CA GLU A 59 -4.11 -9.26 9.93
C GLU A 59 -4.32 -10.64 10.56
N LYS A 60 -3.75 -11.70 10.00
CA LYS A 60 -3.80 -13.06 10.59
C LYS A 60 -3.14 -13.14 11.96
N GLU A 61 -2.18 -12.26 12.23
CA GLU A 61 -1.50 -12.15 13.51
C GLU A 61 -2.18 -11.14 14.47
N SER A 62 -3.30 -10.55 14.05
CA SER A 62 -4.07 -9.55 14.80
C SER A 62 -5.38 -10.16 15.33
N PRO A 63 -6.01 -9.56 16.36
CA PRO A 63 -7.34 -9.97 16.79
C PRO A 63 -8.33 -9.90 15.62
N PRO A 64 -9.21 -10.89 15.42
CA PRO A 64 -10.09 -10.94 14.25
C PRO A 64 -11.13 -9.82 14.26
N LEU A 65 -11.34 -9.17 13.09
CA LEU A 65 -12.39 -8.16 12.87
C LEU A 65 -13.78 -8.76 12.69
N LYS A 66 -13.88 -9.90 11.99
CA LYS A 66 -15.13 -10.44 11.42
C LYS A 66 -16.15 -10.97 12.46
N THR A 67 -15.88 -10.83 13.75
CA THR A 67 -16.74 -11.35 14.83
C THR A 67 -17.08 -10.32 15.91
N ALA A 68 -16.75 -9.05 15.70
CA ALA A 68 -16.94 -8.02 16.71
C ALA A 68 -18.17 -7.14 16.40
N ASP A 69 -19.36 -7.51 16.89
CA ASP A 69 -20.53 -6.61 16.91
C ASP A 69 -20.37 -5.45 17.92
N ASN A 70 -19.23 -5.43 18.61
CA ASN A 70 -18.85 -4.41 19.58
C ASN A 70 -17.90 -3.38 18.92
N PRO A 71 -18.32 -2.11 18.76
CA PRO A 71 -17.47 -1.05 18.20
C PRO A 71 -16.13 -0.88 18.91
N ALA A 72 -16.03 -1.18 20.21
CA ALA A 72 -14.76 -1.11 20.94
C ALA A 72 -13.79 -2.22 20.52
N ALA A 73 -14.30 -3.43 20.26
CA ALA A 73 -13.49 -4.56 19.81
C ALA A 73 -13.01 -4.35 18.35
N ILE A 74 -13.86 -3.80 17.47
CA ILE A 74 -13.46 -3.38 16.13
C ILE A 74 -12.29 -2.40 16.21
N ARG A 75 -12.43 -1.32 17.00
CA ARG A 75 -11.35 -0.32 17.16
C ARG A 75 -10.06 -0.91 17.72
N ALA A 76 -10.16 -1.82 18.69
CA ALA A 76 -8.99 -2.49 19.26
C ALA A 76 -8.26 -3.35 18.22
N SER A 77 -9.00 -4.08 17.39
CA SER A 77 -8.43 -4.86 16.28
C SER A 77 -7.78 -3.96 15.23
N GLN A 78 -8.49 -2.92 14.77
CA GLN A 78 -7.95 -1.93 13.82
C GLN A 78 -6.65 -1.31 14.32
N LYS A 79 -6.63 -0.91 15.60
CA LYS A 79 -5.44 -0.34 16.24
C LYS A 79 -4.28 -1.33 16.26
N ALA A 80 -4.53 -2.59 16.64
CA ALA A 80 -3.50 -3.62 16.69
C ALA A 80 -2.89 -3.89 15.29
N LEU A 81 -3.72 -3.99 14.26
CA LEU A 81 -3.26 -4.15 12.88
C LEU A 81 -2.46 -2.92 12.41
N ALA A 82 -2.96 -1.71 12.67
CA ALA A 82 -2.28 -0.47 12.31
C ALA A 82 -0.90 -0.34 12.97
N GLU A 83 -0.76 -0.73 14.24
CA GLU A 83 0.52 -0.72 14.95
C GLU A 83 1.53 -1.69 14.30
N LYS A 84 1.11 -2.90 13.95
CA LYS A 84 1.95 -3.86 13.22
C LYS A 84 2.38 -3.33 11.84
N ILE A 85 1.45 -2.75 11.07
CA ILE A 85 1.76 -2.18 9.75
C ILE A 85 2.78 -1.04 9.89
N ARG A 86 2.61 -0.16 10.88
CA ARG A 86 3.57 0.93 11.15
C ARG A 86 4.95 0.41 11.53
N ALA A 87 5.03 -0.67 12.31
CA ALA A 87 6.29 -1.28 12.71
C ALA A 87 7.08 -1.85 11.52
N GLU A 88 6.37 -2.46 10.56
CA GLU A 88 6.99 -3.03 9.35
C GLU A 88 7.21 -2.01 8.23
N ARG A 89 6.55 -0.84 8.32
CA ARG A 89 6.72 0.29 7.39
C ARG A 89 7.13 1.56 8.15
N PRO A 90 8.31 1.60 8.80
CA PRO A 90 8.70 2.68 9.70
C PRO A 90 8.91 4.04 9.01
N LYS A 91 9.04 4.06 7.68
CA LYS A 91 9.18 5.28 6.87
C LYS A 91 8.06 5.40 5.84
N PRO A 92 6.81 5.73 6.26
CA PRO A 92 5.74 5.98 5.31
C PRO A 92 6.07 7.20 4.46
N VAL A 93 6.32 6.96 3.17
CA VAL A 93 6.52 8.03 2.20
C VAL A 93 5.25 8.19 1.39
N GLN A 94 4.66 9.38 1.43
CA GLN A 94 3.55 9.72 0.55
C GLN A 94 3.99 9.52 -0.92
N GLY A 95 3.20 8.78 -1.68
CA GLY A 95 3.52 8.41 -3.06
C GLY A 95 4.22 7.07 -3.22
N ALA A 96 4.35 6.30 -2.14
CA ALA A 96 4.77 4.91 -2.23
C ALA A 96 3.78 4.03 -3.02
N ILE A 97 2.49 4.39 -3.07
CA ILE A 97 1.49 3.71 -3.90
C ILE A 97 1.05 4.66 -5.04
N PHE A 98 0.63 5.88 -4.69
CA PHE A 98 0.30 6.92 -5.66
C PHE A 98 1.56 7.64 -6.13
N THR A 99 2.34 6.98 -6.99
CA THR A 99 3.51 7.59 -7.63
C THR A 99 3.13 8.87 -8.40
N PRO A 100 4.07 9.76 -8.74
CA PRO A 100 3.77 10.97 -9.52
C PRO A 100 2.98 10.70 -10.82
N GLU A 101 3.31 9.63 -11.53
CA GLU A 101 2.64 9.18 -12.76
C GLU A 101 1.21 8.72 -12.47
N THR A 102 1.06 7.93 -11.40
CA THR A 102 -0.25 7.46 -10.93
C THR A 102 -1.15 8.64 -10.57
N ARG A 103 -0.63 9.61 -9.81
CA ARG A 103 -1.37 10.85 -9.47
C ARG A 103 -1.81 11.60 -10.72
N THR A 104 -0.96 11.65 -11.74
CA THR A 104 -1.27 12.33 -13.00
C THR A 104 -2.42 11.63 -13.74
N VAL A 105 -2.39 10.29 -13.83
CA VAL A 105 -3.48 9.51 -14.44
C VAL A 105 -4.79 9.70 -13.68
N PHE A 106 -4.75 9.57 -12.35
CA PHE A 106 -5.94 9.70 -11.51
C PHE A 106 -6.56 11.10 -11.60
N ARG A 107 -5.75 12.16 -11.49
CA ARG A 107 -6.24 13.54 -11.67
C ARG A 107 -6.84 13.77 -13.06
N ARG A 108 -6.25 13.19 -14.11
CA ARG A 108 -6.81 13.31 -15.47
C ARG A 108 -8.19 12.65 -15.57
N ARG A 109 -8.34 11.43 -15.04
CA ARG A 109 -9.62 10.69 -15.01
C ARG A 109 -10.69 11.46 -14.23
N LEU A 110 -10.37 11.88 -13.02
CA LEU A 110 -11.26 12.69 -12.18
C LEU A 110 -11.63 14.01 -12.86
N LYS A 111 -10.67 14.73 -13.44
CA LYS A 111 -10.93 15.99 -14.16
C LYS A 111 -11.83 15.78 -15.36
N ALA A 112 -11.68 14.68 -16.11
CA ALA A 112 -12.54 14.39 -17.26
C ALA A 112 -13.98 14.11 -16.80
N LEU A 113 -14.15 13.34 -15.73
CA LEU A 113 -15.48 13.02 -15.16
C LEU A 113 -16.18 14.25 -14.57
N LEU A 114 -15.41 15.15 -13.94
CA LEU A 114 -15.95 16.32 -13.23
C LEU A 114 -16.14 17.55 -14.13
N GLN A 115 -16.10 17.39 -15.45
CA GLN A 115 -16.40 18.44 -16.41
C GLN A 115 -17.92 18.57 -16.66
N GLY A 116 -18.36 19.77 -17.04
CA GLY A 116 -19.73 20.05 -17.40
C GLY A 116 -20.74 19.98 -16.22
N PRO A 117 -22.05 20.01 -16.52
CA PRO A 117 -23.11 20.04 -15.52
C PRO A 117 -23.09 18.85 -14.56
N THR A 118 -22.88 17.63 -15.06
CA THR A 118 -22.77 16.41 -14.23
C THR A 118 -21.64 16.51 -13.22
N GLY A 119 -20.50 17.10 -13.59
CA GLY A 119 -19.40 17.32 -12.66
C GLY A 119 -19.73 18.29 -11.53
N VAL A 120 -20.64 19.25 -11.74
CA VAL A 120 -21.13 20.16 -10.69
C VAL A 120 -21.95 19.38 -9.66
N GLU A 121 -22.84 18.50 -10.12
CA GLU A 121 -23.65 17.66 -9.23
C GLU A 121 -22.77 16.69 -8.42
N LEU A 122 -21.80 16.05 -9.06
CA LEU A 122 -20.86 15.17 -8.39
C LEU A 122 -20.05 15.90 -7.31
N ARG A 123 -19.56 17.11 -7.59
CA ARG A 123 -18.86 17.94 -6.59
C ARG A 123 -19.77 18.35 -5.44
N ARG A 124 -21.03 18.69 -5.71
CA ARG A 124 -22.01 19.01 -4.66
C ARG A 124 -22.23 17.81 -3.75
N ALA A 125 -22.50 16.63 -4.32
CA ALA A 125 -22.69 15.41 -3.55
C ALA A 125 -21.48 15.07 -2.66
N MET A 126 -20.25 15.26 -3.17
CA MET A 126 -19.04 15.07 -2.36
C MET A 126 -18.89 16.09 -1.23
N ASN A 127 -19.33 17.34 -1.43
CA ASN A 127 -19.21 18.41 -0.45
C ASN A 127 -20.27 18.30 0.66
N ASP A 128 -21.51 17.88 0.31
CA ASP A 128 -22.61 17.75 1.27
C ASP A 128 -22.27 16.72 2.37
N ASP A 129 -21.53 15.67 2.00
CA ASP A 129 -21.05 14.61 2.90
C ASP A 129 -19.61 14.82 3.40
N ALA A 130 -18.98 15.96 3.06
CA ALA A 130 -17.56 16.15 3.33
C ALA A 130 -17.30 16.30 4.84
N PRO A 131 -16.37 15.51 5.39
CA PRO A 131 -15.94 15.72 6.76
C PRO A 131 -15.10 17.00 6.88
N SER A 132 -14.90 17.47 8.12
CA SER A 132 -14.05 18.64 8.37
C SER A 132 -12.61 18.42 7.84
N PRO A 133 -11.87 19.47 7.44
CA PRO A 133 -10.49 19.29 7.00
C PRO A 133 -9.60 18.73 8.13
N ILE A 134 -8.75 17.75 7.81
CA ILE A 134 -7.72 17.23 8.73
C ILE A 134 -6.32 17.33 8.11
N PRO A 135 -5.27 17.43 8.93
CA PRO A 135 -3.91 17.21 8.46
C PRO A 135 -3.78 15.79 7.88
N LEU A 136 -3.58 15.70 6.57
CA LEU A 136 -3.38 14.42 5.90
C LEU A 136 -1.95 13.95 6.09
N ARG A 137 -1.79 12.74 6.61
CA ARG A 137 -0.48 12.11 6.81
C ARG A 137 -0.60 10.61 6.59
N VAL A 138 0.37 10.04 5.87
CA VAL A 138 0.46 8.59 5.73
C VAL A 138 0.68 7.95 7.09
N HIS A 139 0.01 6.83 7.33
CA HIS A 139 -0.11 6.13 8.60
C HIS A 139 -0.84 6.89 9.72
N ALA A 140 -1.48 8.02 9.42
CA ALA A 140 -2.46 8.58 10.33
C ALA A 140 -3.73 7.71 10.34
N GLU A 141 -4.36 7.67 11.50
CA GLU A 141 -5.68 7.08 11.66
C GLU A 141 -6.74 7.99 11.01
N TYR A 142 -7.75 7.40 10.37
CA TYR A 142 -8.92 8.17 9.95
C TYR A 142 -9.83 8.40 11.17
N PRO A 143 -10.26 9.64 11.48
CA PRO A 143 -10.91 9.94 12.74
C PRO A 143 -12.17 9.08 13.01
N PRO A 144 -12.30 8.48 14.21
CA PRO A 144 -13.48 7.70 14.55
C PRO A 144 -14.74 8.57 14.63
N GLY A 145 -15.87 8.02 14.18
CA GLY A 145 -17.19 8.70 14.24
C GLY A 145 -17.39 9.73 13.13
N TRP A 146 -16.43 9.91 12.23
CA TRP A 146 -16.61 10.75 11.07
C TRP A 146 -17.43 10.01 10.02
N PRO A 147 -18.38 10.70 9.34
CA PRO A 147 -19.11 10.09 8.24
C PRO A 147 -18.12 9.52 7.24
N LEU A 148 -18.34 8.26 6.85
CA LEU A 148 -17.74 7.71 5.65
C LEU A 148 -18.40 8.43 4.48
N ALA A 149 -17.86 9.59 4.07
CA ALA A 149 -18.40 10.34 2.94
C ALA A 149 -18.62 9.39 1.77
N SER A 150 -19.85 9.36 1.26
CA SER A 150 -20.22 8.46 0.18
C SER A 150 -19.50 8.95 -1.08
N VAL A 151 -18.61 8.12 -1.64
CA VAL A 151 -17.98 8.45 -2.92
C VAL A 151 -18.99 8.13 -4.02
N PRO A 152 -19.40 9.12 -4.86
CA PRO A 152 -20.36 8.88 -5.92
C PRO A 152 -19.95 7.68 -6.80
N PRO A 153 -20.88 6.77 -7.15
CA PRO A 153 -20.56 5.56 -7.94
C PRO A 153 -19.86 5.87 -9.27
N ALA A 154 -20.21 6.97 -9.92
CA ALA A 154 -19.56 7.42 -11.15
C ALA A 154 -18.06 7.71 -10.96
N ILE A 155 -17.68 8.25 -9.79
CA ILE A 155 -16.27 8.49 -9.45
C ILE A 155 -15.56 7.15 -9.26
N LEU A 156 -16.12 6.24 -8.47
CA LEU A 156 -15.53 4.91 -8.26
C LEU A 156 -15.36 4.13 -9.57
N ALA A 157 -16.34 4.21 -10.48
CA ALA A 157 -16.29 3.57 -11.79
C ALA A 157 -15.17 4.12 -12.70
N SER A 158 -14.70 5.35 -12.45
CA SER A 158 -13.59 5.95 -13.21
C SER A 158 -12.20 5.53 -12.71
N LEU A 159 -12.12 4.92 -11.53
CA LEU A 159 -10.87 4.55 -10.85
C LEU A 159 -10.58 3.05 -11.01
N PRO A 160 -9.30 2.63 -10.87
CA PRO A 160 -8.96 1.21 -10.78
C PRO A 160 -9.65 0.58 -9.56
N LYS A 161 -10.17 -0.64 -9.72
CA LYS A 161 -10.77 -1.39 -8.60
C LYS A 161 -9.75 -1.64 -7.51
N LEU A 162 -10.21 -1.64 -6.26
CA LEU A 162 -9.42 -1.99 -5.09
C LEU A 162 -9.83 -3.37 -4.55
N PRO A 163 -8.95 -4.07 -3.82
CA PRO A 163 -9.33 -5.15 -2.92
C PRO A 163 -10.37 -4.69 -1.88
N GLU A 164 -11.13 -5.62 -1.31
CA GLU A 164 -12.22 -5.32 -0.37
C GLU A 164 -11.75 -4.59 0.91
N ASP A 165 -10.50 -4.81 1.32
CA ASP A 165 -9.92 -4.21 2.53
C ASP A 165 -9.42 -2.77 2.33
N LEU A 166 -9.52 -2.25 1.10
CA LEU A 166 -9.06 -0.92 0.71
C LEU A 166 -10.16 -0.08 0.09
N GLU A 167 -10.16 1.22 0.39
CA GLU A 167 -11.13 2.17 -0.14
C GLU A 167 -10.50 3.48 -0.62
N TYR A 168 -11.08 4.05 -1.67
CA TYR A 168 -10.88 5.46 -1.99
C TYR A 168 -11.79 6.31 -1.12
N ARG A 169 -11.23 7.32 -0.48
CA ARG A 169 -12.00 8.31 0.30
C ARG A 169 -11.62 9.72 -0.14
N PHE A 170 -12.47 10.70 0.14
CA PHE A 170 -12.19 12.10 -0.15
C PHE A 170 -12.33 12.96 1.10
N VAL A 171 -11.35 13.85 1.31
CA VAL A 171 -11.38 14.87 2.35
C VAL A 171 -11.06 16.20 1.70
N GLY A 172 -12.06 17.07 1.61
CA GLY A 172 -11.99 18.27 0.78
C GLY A 172 -11.59 17.90 -0.65
N LYS A 173 -10.46 18.45 -1.12
CA LYS A 173 -9.94 18.20 -2.48
C LYS A 173 -9.01 17.00 -2.58
N ALA A 174 -8.63 16.39 -1.47
CA ALA A 174 -7.70 15.28 -1.45
C ALA A 174 -8.44 13.95 -1.60
N MET A 175 -7.80 13.00 -2.29
CA MET A 175 -8.23 11.61 -2.35
C MET A 175 -7.28 10.77 -1.51
N LEU A 176 -7.83 9.95 -0.62
CA LEU A 176 -7.11 9.05 0.27
C LEU A 176 -7.22 7.62 -0.25
N LEU A 177 -6.21 6.83 0.05
CA LEU A 177 -6.29 5.38 0.05
C LEU A 177 -6.32 4.93 1.52
N LEU A 178 -7.45 4.39 1.94
CA LEU A 178 -7.72 3.95 3.30
C LEU A 178 -7.69 2.44 3.36
N ASP A 179 -6.97 1.90 4.34
CA ASP A 179 -7.13 0.52 4.80
C ASP A 179 -8.22 0.48 5.87
N VAL A 180 -9.34 -0.18 5.56
CA VAL A 180 -10.52 -0.19 6.44
C VAL A 180 -10.37 -1.11 7.64
N HIS A 181 -9.57 -2.17 7.51
CA HIS A 181 -9.31 -3.12 8.60
C HIS A 181 -8.26 -2.60 9.57
N ALA A 182 -7.39 -1.68 9.14
CA ALA A 182 -6.45 -0.98 10.01
C ALA A 182 -6.92 0.44 10.40
N ASN A 183 -8.01 0.95 9.81
CA ASN A 183 -8.41 2.36 9.89
C ASN A 183 -7.24 3.33 9.58
N LEU A 184 -6.45 3.01 8.55
CA LEU A 184 -5.13 3.60 8.32
C LEU A 184 -5.03 4.23 6.94
N ILE A 185 -4.63 5.51 6.87
CA ILE A 185 -4.35 6.17 5.59
C ILE A 185 -3.01 5.65 5.06
N ILE A 186 -3.03 4.89 3.97
CA ILE A 186 -1.81 4.25 3.44
C ILE A 186 -1.14 5.03 2.31
N ASP A 187 -1.88 5.92 1.62
CA ASP A 187 -1.35 6.95 0.74
C ASP A 187 -2.44 8.00 0.44
N PHE A 188 -2.08 9.13 -0.19
CA PHE A 188 -3.06 10.12 -0.64
C PHE A 188 -2.56 10.98 -1.82
N ILE A 189 -3.52 11.47 -2.59
CA ILE A 189 -3.35 12.45 -3.66
C ILE A 189 -3.91 13.80 -3.17
N PRO A 190 -3.06 14.80 -2.87
CA PRO A 190 -3.53 16.16 -2.60
C PRO A 190 -4.09 16.76 -3.89
N ASP A 191 -5.12 17.61 -3.80
CA ASP A 191 -5.79 18.21 -4.96
C ASP A 191 -6.13 17.18 -6.06
N ALA A 192 -6.74 16.07 -5.67
CA ALA A 192 -7.22 15.06 -6.61
C ALA A 192 -8.36 15.61 -7.48
N ILE A 193 -9.17 16.48 -6.89
CA ILE A 193 -10.26 17.21 -7.54
C ILE A 193 -9.97 18.72 -7.47
N ARG A 194 -10.21 19.43 -8.57
CA ARG A 194 -10.06 20.88 -8.66
C ARG A 194 -11.34 21.51 -9.20
#